data_AF-A0A6N7AK04-F1
#
_entry.id   AF-A0A6N7AK04-F1
#
_cell.length_a   1.000
_cell.length_b   1.000
_cell.length_c   1.000
_cell.angle_alpha   90.00
_cell.angle_beta   90.00
_cell.angle_gamma   90.00
#
_symmetry.space_group_name_H-M   'P 1'
#
loop_
_entity.id
_entity.type
_entity.pdbx_description
1 polymer ?
#
loop_
_entity_poly.entity_id
_entity_poly.type
_entity_poly.pdbx_seq_one_letter_code
_entity_poly.pdbx_strand_id
1 'polypeptide(L)'
;MNSQSNVSQPAEIVIGKDILELISSAMYVDPLTIYREYVQNAADSIDLARADGVLGPDEAGRVDIILDLAQGTRSVKIRDDGSGVSNSEFAQRLTAIGGSRKRGTSA
;
A
#
# COMPACT_ATOMS: atom_id res chain seq x y z
N MET A 1 -23.59 1.13 29.04
CA MET A 1 -22.15 1.44 29.21
C MET A 1 -21.58 1.70 27.83
N ASN A 2 -21.48 2.98 27.44
CA ASN A 2 -20.97 3.36 26.12
C ASN A 2 -19.44 3.54 26.21
N SER A 3 -18.70 2.53 25.79
CA SER A 3 -17.26 2.64 25.55
C SER A 3 -17.06 3.42 24.25
N GLN A 4 -16.94 4.74 24.33
CA GLN A 4 -16.39 5.52 23.21
C GLN A 4 -14.94 5.07 23.01
N SER A 5 -14.69 4.36 21.91
CA SER A 5 -13.34 4.03 21.45
C SER A 5 -12.61 5.33 21.15
N ASN A 6 -11.66 5.66 22.00
CA ASN A 6 -10.79 6.83 21.89
C ASN A 6 -9.83 6.59 20.72
N VAL A 7 -10.28 6.83 19.49
CA VAL A 7 -9.42 6.79 18.30
C VAL A 7 -8.50 8.00 18.41
N SER A 8 -7.24 7.76 18.76
CA SER A 8 -6.19 8.78 18.79
C SER A 8 -6.13 9.46 17.42
N GLN A 9 -6.42 10.76 17.37
CA GLN A 9 -6.24 11.58 16.18
C GLN A 9 -4.78 11.43 15.71
N PRO A 10 -4.53 11.09 14.43
CA PRO A 10 -3.17 10.99 13.93
C PRO A 10 -2.48 12.36 14.09
N ALA A 11 -1.21 12.34 14.50
CA ALA A 11 -0.39 13.55 14.61
C ALA A 11 -0.43 14.34 13.28
N GLU A 12 -0.38 15.67 13.36
CA GLU A 12 -0.37 16.51 12.16
C GLU A 12 0.79 16.12 11.24
N ILE A 13 0.46 15.63 10.04
CA ILE A 13 1.44 15.14 9.07
C ILE A 13 1.79 16.31 8.13
N VAL A 14 3.04 16.76 8.18
CA VAL A 14 3.56 17.80 7.28
C VAL A 14 4.47 17.15 6.24
N ILE A 15 4.09 17.24 4.96
CA ILE A 15 4.91 16.79 3.83
C ILE A 15 5.28 18.00 2.98
N GLY A 16 6.58 18.22 2.75
CA GLY A 16 7.07 19.30 1.90
C GLY A 16 6.66 19.13 0.44
N LYS A 17 6.26 20.22 -0.23
CA LYS A 17 5.88 20.22 -1.65
C LYS A 17 6.95 19.56 -2.53
N ASP A 18 8.21 19.92 -2.34
CA ASP A 18 9.31 19.46 -3.20
C ASP A 18 9.52 17.94 -3.10
N ILE A 19 9.19 17.33 -1.96
CA ILE A 19 9.21 15.88 -1.78
C ILE A 19 8.10 15.21 -2.61
N LEU A 20 6.89 15.78 -2.62
CA LEU A 20 5.79 15.30 -3.45
C LEU A 20 6.11 15.44 -4.94
N GLU A 21 6.72 16.56 -5.33
CA GLU A 21 7.14 16.82 -6.71
C GLU A 21 8.22 15.84 -7.17
N LEU A 22 9.24 15.58 -6.34
CA LEU A 22 10.29 14.61 -6.63
C LEU A 22 9.73 13.20 -6.85
N ILE A 23 8.84 12.74 -5.97
CA ILE A 23 8.24 11.41 -6.04
C ILE A 23 7.34 11.27 -7.28
N SER A 24 6.57 12.30 -7.60
CA SER A 24 5.58 12.26 -8.69
C SER A 24 6.18 12.48 -10.08
N SER A 25 7.32 13.16 -10.19
CA SER A 25 7.89 13.55 -11.49
C SER A 25 9.27 12.98 -11.80
N ALA A 26 10.10 12.69 -10.80
CA ALA A 26 11.52 12.39 -11.00
C ALA A 26 11.91 10.94 -10.64
N MET A 27 11.10 10.25 -9.85
CA MET A 27 11.46 8.94 -9.30
C MET A 27 11.34 7.79 -10.32
N TYR A 28 10.55 7.96 -11.38
CA TYR A 28 10.38 6.96 -12.43
C TYR A 28 10.53 7.59 -13.81
N VAL A 29 11.37 6.98 -14.65
CA VAL A 29 11.51 7.37 -16.06
C VAL A 29 10.32 6.86 -16.89
N ASP A 30 9.80 5.67 -16.54
CA ASP A 30 8.62 5.07 -17.16
C ASP A 30 7.44 5.10 -16.17
N PRO A 31 6.35 5.84 -16.48
CA PRO A 31 5.13 5.88 -15.67
C PRO A 31 4.51 4.50 -15.42
N LEU A 32 4.75 3.50 -16.27
CA LEU A 32 4.23 2.15 -16.07
C LEU A 32 4.91 1.42 -14.90
N THR A 33 6.07 1.90 -14.44
CA THR A 33 6.81 1.31 -13.32
C THR A 33 6.00 1.31 -12.04
N ILE A 34 5.15 2.32 -11.81
CA ILE A 34 4.33 2.40 -10.58
C ILE A 34 3.38 1.21 -10.43
N TYR A 35 2.90 0.64 -11.54
CA TYR A 35 2.03 -0.54 -11.49
C TYR A 35 2.80 -1.78 -11.01
N ARG A 36 4.09 -1.90 -11.35
CA ARG A 36 4.93 -2.98 -10.83
C ARG A 36 5.07 -2.88 -9.32
N GLU A 37 5.27 -1.67 -8.80
CA GLU A 37 5.39 -1.44 -7.35
C GLU A 37 4.08 -1.79 -6.62
N TYR A 38 2.92 -1.44 -7.18
CA TYR A 38 1.63 -1.82 -6.59
C TYR A 38 1.38 -3.32 -6.61
N VAL A 39 1.73 -4.01 -7.71
CA VAL A 39 1.62 -5.48 -7.78
C VAL A 39 2.59 -6.15 -6.82
N GLN A 40 3.80 -5.62 -6.65
CA GLN A 40 4.73 -6.10 -5.63
C GLN A 40 4.15 -5.93 -4.24
N ASN A 41 3.66 -4.74 -3.88
CA ASN A 41 3.04 -4.49 -2.58
C ASN A 41 1.85 -5.44 -2.30
N ALA A 42 1.07 -5.77 -3.33
CA ALA A 42 0.00 -6.77 -3.24
C ALA A 42 0.56 -8.19 -2.95
N ALA A 43 1.62 -8.60 -3.64
CA ALA A 43 2.28 -9.88 -3.38
C ALA A 43 2.84 -9.96 -1.96
N ASP A 44 3.54 -8.92 -1.48
CA ASP A 44 4.07 -8.91 -0.11
C ASP A 44 2.94 -8.94 0.95
N SER A 45 1.82 -8.27 0.66
CA SER A 45 0.63 -8.29 1.54
C SER A 45 0.06 -9.70 1.67
N ILE A 46 0.04 -10.47 0.58
CA ILE A 46 -0.40 -11.87 0.55
C ILE A 46 0.60 -12.77 1.29
N ASP A 47 1.90 -12.58 1.08
CA ASP A 47 2.93 -13.35 1.77
C ASP A 47 2.87 -13.13 3.29
N LEU A 48 2.66 -11.88 3.71
CA LEU A 48 2.40 -11.53 5.12
C LEU A 48 1.11 -12.21 5.64
N ALA A 49 0.02 -12.20 4.87
CA ALA A 49 -1.22 -12.84 5.28
C ALA A 49 -1.06 -14.34 5.49
N ARG A 50 -0.26 -15.00 4.65
CA ARG A 50 0.07 -16.42 4.83
C ARG A 50 0.95 -16.64 6.06
N ALA A 51 1.95 -15.79 6.27
CA ALA A 51 2.83 -15.88 7.44
C ALA A 51 2.07 -15.66 8.76
N ASP A 52 1.09 -14.74 8.77
CA ASP A 52 0.24 -14.42 9.92
C ASP A 52 -0.94 -15.41 10.09
N GLY A 53 -1.10 -16.37 9.18
CA GLY A 53 -2.17 -17.38 9.21
C GLY A 53 -3.56 -16.85 8.83
N VAL A 54 -3.64 -15.66 8.24
CA VAL A 54 -4.88 -15.09 7.67
C VAL A 54 -5.29 -15.86 6.42
N LEU A 55 -4.32 -16.18 5.56
CA LEU A 55 -4.49 -17.09 4.43
C LEU A 55 -3.89 -18.45 4.77
N GLY A 56 -4.55 -19.52 4.33
CA GLY A 56 -4.02 -20.87 4.46
C GLY A 56 -2.69 -21.05 3.71
N PRO A 57 -1.83 -22.01 4.12
CA PRO A 57 -0.55 -22.27 3.45
C PRO A 57 -0.73 -22.66 1.97
N ASP A 58 -1.80 -23.40 1.67
CA ASP A 58 -2.17 -23.85 0.33
C ASP A 58 -3.29 -23.00 -0.31
N GLU A 59 -3.74 -21.95 0.39
CA GLU A 59 -4.73 -21.02 -0.14
C GLU A 59 -4.07 -20.10 -1.17
N ALA A 60 -4.69 -19.99 -2.34
CA ALA A 60 -4.23 -19.12 -3.39
C ALA A 60 -4.63 -17.67 -3.05
N GLY A 61 -3.64 -16.83 -2.78
CA GLY A 61 -3.85 -15.38 -2.72
C GLY A 61 -4.24 -14.82 -4.08
N ARG A 62 -4.98 -13.71 -4.07
CA ARG A 62 -5.60 -13.14 -5.26
C ARG A 62 -5.27 -11.66 -5.40
N VAL A 63 -4.85 -11.28 -6.61
CA VAL A 63 -4.66 -9.89 -7.00
C VAL A 63 -5.54 -9.58 -8.21
N ASP A 64 -6.48 -8.65 -8.05
CA ASP A 64 -7.31 -8.11 -9.13
C ASP A 64 -6.72 -6.83 -9.69
N ILE A 65 -6.67 -6.75 -11.02
CA ILE A 65 -6.31 -5.53 -11.75
C ILE A 65 -7.48 -5.17 -12.67
N ILE A 66 -8.11 -4.03 -12.38
CA ILE A 66 -9.30 -3.55 -13.12
C ILE A 66 -8.93 -2.23 -13.78
N LEU A 67 -9.08 -2.18 -15.10
CA LEU A 67 -8.85 -0.99 -15.91
C LEU A 67 -10.21 -0.46 -16.38
N ASP A 68 -10.58 0.72 -15.91
CA ASP A 68 -11.66 1.50 -16.51
C ASP A 68 -11.04 2.53 -17.45
N LEU A 69 -11.31 2.37 -18.75
CA LEU A 69 -10.78 3.25 -19.79
C LEU A 69 -11.85 4.18 -20.36
N ALA A 70 -13.06 4.20 -19.77
CA ALA A 70 -14.11 5.08 -20.24
C ALA A 70 -13.71 6.55 -20.06
N GLN A 71 -14.19 7.38 -20.99
CA GLN A 71 -13.88 8.80 -21.02
C GLN A 71 -14.45 9.48 -19.78
N GLY A 72 -13.59 10.16 -19.01
CA GLY A 72 -13.98 10.84 -17.77
C GLY A 72 -13.84 10.00 -16.48
N THR A 73 -13.64 8.68 -16.56
CA THR A 73 -13.48 7.81 -15.38
C THR A 73 -12.14 7.07 -15.32
N ARG A 74 -11.27 7.26 -16.33
CA ARG A 74 -9.96 6.59 -16.51
C ARG A 74 -9.29 6.24 -15.19
N SER A 75 -9.38 4.98 -14.79
CA SER A 75 -8.87 4.51 -13.50
C SER A 75 -8.26 3.12 -13.62
N VAL A 76 -7.26 2.90 -12.78
CA VAL A 76 -6.63 1.59 -12.57
C VAL A 76 -6.82 1.24 -11.10
N LYS A 77 -7.40 0.08 -10.83
CA LYS A 77 -7.60 -0.44 -9.48
C LYS A 77 -6.84 -1.75 -9.34
N ILE A 78 -5.97 -1.81 -8.33
CA ILE A 78 -5.25 -3.02 -7.93
C ILE A 78 -5.74 -3.38 -6.54
N ARG A 79 -6.21 -4.61 -6.35
CA ARG A 79 -6.76 -5.08 -5.08
C ARG A 79 -6.25 -6.48 -4.76
N ASP A 80 -5.65 -6.64 -3.60
CA ASP A 80 -5.28 -7.93 -3.00
C ASP A 80 -6.25 -8.36 -1.89
N ASP A 81 -6.12 -9.61 -1.47
CA ASP A 81 -6.73 -10.23 -0.31
C ASP A 81 -5.71 -10.54 0.81
N GLY A 82 -4.58 -9.83 0.83
CA GLY A 82 -3.56 -9.95 1.86
C GLY A 82 -3.91 -9.24 3.18
N SER A 83 -2.91 -9.04 4.04
CA SER A 83 -3.10 -8.55 5.42
C SER A 83 -3.60 -7.11 5.49
N GLY A 84 -3.42 -6.32 4.42
CA GLY A 84 -3.76 -4.91 4.40
C GLY A 84 -2.95 -4.09 5.41
N VAL A 85 -3.50 -2.94 5.80
CA VAL A 85 -2.87 -2.03 6.77
C VAL A 85 -3.89 -1.64 7.83
N SER A 86 -3.52 -1.81 9.10
CA SER A 86 -4.37 -1.40 10.22
C SER A 86 -4.57 0.12 10.24
N ASN A 87 -5.74 0.58 10.70
CA ASN A 87 -6.06 2.01 10.77
C ASN A 87 -5.00 2.80 11.58
N SER A 88 -4.54 2.23 12.70
CA SER A 88 -3.52 2.82 13.57
C SER A 88 -2.16 3.01 12.90
N GLU A 89 -1.80 2.14 11.94
CA GLU A 89 -0.51 2.21 11.25
C GLU A 89 -0.59 2.95 9.91
N PHE A 90 -1.79 3.18 9.38
CA PHE A 90 -2.01 3.67 8.02
C PHE A 90 -1.28 4.98 7.73
N ALA A 91 -1.50 5.99 8.58
CA ALA A 91 -0.90 7.31 8.46
C ALA A 91 0.63 7.24 8.51
N GLN A 92 1.18 6.48 9.47
CA GLN A 92 2.62 6.33 9.63
C GLN A 92 3.25 5.59 8.43
N ARG A 93 2.63 4.50 7.97
CA ARG A 93 3.16 3.70 6.86
C ARG A 93 3.18 4.47 5.54
N LEU A 94 2.10 5.20 5.22
CA LEU A 94 2.03 5.95 3.95
C LEU A 94 2.94 7.18 3.91
N THR A 95 3.31 7.72 5.06
CA THR A 95 4.14 8.94 5.15
C THR A 95 5.62 8.64 5.35
N ALA A 96 5.97 7.38 5.64
CA ALA A 96 7.35 6.90 5.77
C ALA A 96 8.05 6.74 4.41
N ILE A 97 8.25 7.85 3.71
CA ILE A 97 8.93 7.91 2.41
C ILE A 97 10.37 7.38 2.57
N GLY A 98 10.75 6.38 1.77
CA GLY A 98 12.06 5.74 1.83
C GLY A 98 12.25 4.74 2.99
N GLY A 99 11.27 4.62 3.90
CA GLY A 99 11.28 3.72 5.06
C GLY A 99 10.87 2.28 4.76
N SER A 100 11.15 1.77 3.55
CA SER A 100 10.78 0.41 3.17
C SER A 100 11.39 -0.61 4.14
N ARG A 101 10.53 -1.39 4.81
CA ARG A 101 10.93 -2.50 5.70
C ARG A 101 11.67 -3.63 4.97
N LYS A 102 11.71 -3.60 3.63
CA LYS A 102 12.35 -4.62 2.78
C LYS A 102 13.87 -4.44 2.64
N ARG A 103 14.46 -3.34 3.13
CA ARG A 103 15.93 -3.18 3.12
C ARG A 103 16.54 -4.00 4.26
N GLY A 104 17.04 -5.19 3.92
CA GLY A 104 17.85 -6.02 4.82
C GLY A 104 17.30 -7.41 5.13
N THR A 105 16.14 -7.78 4.60
CA THR A 105 15.64 -9.17 4.68
C THR A 105 16.10 -9.93 3.45
N SER A 106 17.01 -10.89 3.65
CA SER A 106 17.47 -11.81 2.63
C SER A 106 16.28 -12.59 2.06
N ALA A 107 16.03 -12.44 0.76
CA ALA A 107 15.42 -13.49 -0.04
C ALA A 107 16.42 -14.65 -0.20
#